data_AF-A0A095ARW1-F1
#
_entry.id   AF-A0A095ARW1-F1
#
_cell.length_a   1.000
_cell.length_b   1.000
_cell.length_c   1.000
_cell.angle_alpha   90.00
_cell.angle_beta   90.00
_cell.angle_gamma   90.00
#
_symmetry.space_group_name_H-M   'P 1'
#
loop_
_entity.id
_entity.type
_entity.pdbx_description
1 polymer ?
#
loop_
_entity_poly.entity_id
_entity_poly.type
_entity_poly.pdbx_seq_one_letter_code
_entity_poly.pdbx_strand_id
1 'polypeptide(L)'
;ATYGKRYVYLNVGLRKPIHWIFVVADVSIPIIGMDLLQHHNLIIDTRKRRLVDGNTNLSVCVTSFTGCRVSPVTVKHMIDPLYQPLLDKYPGIQQTQPKLPCVTSNVTHYITTTVPPVF
;
A
#
# COMPACT_ATOMS: atom_id res chain seq x y z
N ALA A 1 -5.42 16.26 8.58
CA ALA A 1 -5.78 17.33 7.61
C ALA A 1 -4.71 17.44 6.52
N THR A 2 -5.01 18.06 5.38
CA THR A 2 -4.02 18.41 4.34
C THR A 2 -3.86 19.93 4.25
N TYR A 3 -2.64 20.40 4.05
CA TYR A 3 -2.25 21.81 4.14
C TYR A 3 -1.73 22.40 2.83
N GLY A 4 -1.89 21.66 1.72
CA GLY A 4 -1.45 22.08 0.39
C GLY A 4 -0.26 21.29 -0.14
N LYS A 5 0.46 21.86 -1.09
CA LYS A 5 1.57 21.22 -1.81
C LYS A 5 2.87 22.00 -1.62
N ARG A 6 3.99 21.29 -1.51
CA ARG A 6 5.33 21.89 -1.37
C ARG A 6 6.34 21.15 -2.23
N TYR A 7 7.19 21.91 -2.91
CA TYR A 7 8.34 21.38 -3.62
C TYR A 7 9.45 21.02 -2.63
N VAL A 8 9.94 19.78 -2.68
CA VAL A 8 10.93 19.26 -1.74
C VAL A 8 12.05 18.54 -2.50
N TYR A 9 13.27 18.67 -1.97
CA TYR A 9 14.43 17.89 -2.37
C TYR A 9 14.55 16.71 -1.40
N LEU A 10 14.28 15.50 -1.90
CA LEU A 10 14.29 14.29 -1.09
C LEU A 10 15.57 13.49 -1.39
N ASN A 11 16.48 13.40 -0.43
CA ASN A 11 17.60 12.47 -0.51
C ASN A 11 17.20 11.12 0.10
N VAL A 12 17.10 10.10 -0.74
CA VAL A 12 16.78 8.72 -0.33
C VAL A 12 18.01 7.84 -0.16
N GLY A 13 19.22 8.40 -0.16
CA GLY A 13 20.47 7.62 -0.07
C GLY A 13 20.95 7.04 -1.40
N LEU A 14 20.35 7.48 -2.52
CA LEU A 14 20.87 7.25 -3.87
C LEU A 14 21.78 8.43 -4.28
N ARG A 15 22.44 8.33 -5.44
CA ARG A 15 23.41 9.35 -5.90
C ARG A 15 22.81 10.71 -6.21
N LYS A 16 21.51 10.78 -6.54
CA LYS A 16 20.83 12.03 -6.92
C LYS A 16 19.63 12.27 -5.99
N PRO A 17 19.46 13.49 -5.48
CA PRO A 17 18.24 13.86 -4.78
C PRO A 17 17.06 13.82 -5.75
N ILE A 18 15.91 13.41 -5.24
CA ILE A 18 14.64 13.39 -5.95
C ILE A 18 14.01 14.76 -5.80
N HIS A 19 13.50 15.30 -6.91
CA HIS A 19 12.73 16.52 -6.94
C HIS A 19 11.25 16.16 -7.10
N TRP A 20 10.42 16.58 -6.15
CA TRP A 20 8.99 16.27 -6.20
C TRP A 20 8.14 17.30 -5.46
N ILE A 21 6.89 17.43 -5.91
CA ILE A 21 5.87 18.23 -5.22
C ILE A 21 5.09 17.30 -4.30
N PHE A 22 5.34 17.39 -3.00
CA PHE A 22 4.63 16.60 -1.99
C PHE A 22 3.38 17.32 -1.49
N VAL A 23 2.38 16.55 -1.10
CA VAL A 23 1.25 17.05 -0.31
C VAL A 23 1.71 17.15 1.15
N VAL A 24 1.52 18.31 1.76
CA VAL A 24 1.76 18.50 3.19
C VAL A 24 0.50 18.04 3.92
N ALA A 25 0.64 17.05 4.79
CA ALA A 25 -0.48 16.46 5.52
C ALA A 25 -0.09 16.20 6.97
N ASP A 26 -1.07 16.26 7.85
CA ASP A 26 -0.96 15.81 9.22
C ASP A 26 -1.02 14.29 9.26
N VAL A 27 0.14 13.64 9.08
CA VAL A 27 0.31 12.19 9.10
C VAL A 27 1.48 11.83 10.01
N SER A 28 1.33 10.75 10.78
CA SER A 28 2.38 10.28 11.69
C SER A 28 3.59 9.68 10.96
N ILE A 29 3.39 9.18 9.75
CA ILE A 29 4.41 8.54 8.92
C ILE A 29 4.36 9.14 7.52
N PRO A 30 5.47 9.69 7.00
CA PRO A 30 5.55 10.13 5.61
C PRO A 30 5.38 8.95 4.64
N ILE A 31 4.65 9.18 3.55
CA ILE A 31 4.34 8.16 2.55
C ILE A 31 4.99 8.57 1.21
N ILE A 32 5.69 7.64 0.58
CA ILE A 32 6.17 7.78 -0.80
C ILE A 32 5.17 7.06 -1.71
N GLY A 33 4.56 7.81 -2.62
CA GLY A 33 3.60 7.28 -3.59
C GLY A 33 4.27 6.53 -4.74
N MET A 34 3.51 5.66 -5.39
CA MET A 34 3.97 4.94 -6.58
C MET A 34 4.21 5.87 -7.78
N ASP A 35 3.51 7.00 -7.83
CA ASP A 35 3.68 8.06 -8.82
C ASP A 35 5.12 8.59 -8.85
N LEU A 36 5.67 8.91 -7.68
CA LEU A 36 7.06 9.34 -7.53
C LEU A 36 8.03 8.22 -7.94
N LEU A 37 7.76 6.98 -7.50
CA LEU A 37 8.61 5.83 -7.82
C LEU A 37 8.67 5.58 -9.33
N GLN A 38 7.52 5.58 -10.01
CA GLN A 38 7.44 5.40 -11.46
C GLN A 38 8.14 6.53 -12.21
N HIS A 39 7.91 7.78 -11.80
CA HIS A 39 8.52 8.93 -12.46
C HIS A 39 10.06 8.90 -12.42
N HIS A 40 10.64 8.47 -11.30
CA HIS A 40 12.09 8.41 -11.11
C HIS A 40 12.69 7.02 -11.40
N ASN A 41 11.93 6.10 -12.01
CA ASN A 41 12.33 4.72 -12.29
C ASN A 41 12.90 3.98 -11.05
N LEU A 42 12.23 4.13 -9.91
CA LEU A 42 12.63 3.51 -8.65
C LEU A 42 11.86 2.21 -8.43
N ILE A 43 12.60 1.14 -8.17
CA ILE A 43 12.07 -0.21 -7.99
C ILE A 43 12.21 -0.62 -6.52
N ILE A 44 11.11 -1.09 -5.94
CA ILE A 44 11.11 -1.66 -4.59
C ILE A 44 11.43 -3.15 -4.70
N ASP A 45 12.59 -3.56 -4.18
CA ASP A 45 12.96 -4.98 -4.03
C ASP A 45 12.66 -5.39 -2.57
N THR A 46 11.45 -5.93 -2.37
CA THR A 46 10.96 -6.34 -1.05
C THR A 46 11.72 -7.54 -0.49
N ARG A 47 12.19 -8.44 -1.35
CA ARG A 47 12.94 -9.64 -0.96
C ARG A 47 14.28 -9.26 -0.32
N LYS A 48 14.98 -8.29 -0.93
CA LYS A 48 16.28 -7.81 -0.42
C LYS A 48 16.15 -6.54 0.43
N ARG A 49 14.92 -6.09 0.70
CA ARG A 49 14.60 -4.89 1.48
C ARG A 49 15.40 -3.67 1.01
N ARG A 50 15.34 -3.38 -0.28
CA ARG A 50 16.12 -2.27 -0.86
C ARG A 50 15.31 -1.49 -1.87
N LEU A 51 15.63 -0.21 -1.99
CA LEU A 51 15.16 0.65 -3.07
C LEU A 51 16.25 0.69 -4.13
N VAL A 52 15.89 0.38 -5.38
CA VAL A 52 16.82 0.28 -6.52
C VAL A 52 16.50 1.39 -7.52
N ASP A 53 17.52 2.10 -7.98
CA ASP A 53 17.43 2.98 -9.14
C ASP A 53 17.51 2.13 -10.42
N GLY A 54 16.43 2.07 -11.20
CA GLY A 54 16.35 1.30 -12.43
C GLY A 54 17.24 1.84 -13.55
N ASN A 55 17.69 3.09 -13.48
CA ASN A 55 18.59 3.66 -14.48
C ASN A 55 20.07 3.33 -14.20
N THR A 56 20.45 3.30 -12.93
CA THR A 56 21.87 3.13 -12.53
C THR A 56 22.17 1.79 -11.86
N ASN A 57 21.14 0.99 -11.56
CA ASN A 57 21.20 -0.23 -10.74
C ASN A 57 21.80 -0.03 -9.34
N LEU A 58 21.95 1.22 -8.89
CA LEU A 58 22.34 1.52 -7.52
C LEU A 58 21.19 1.20 -6.58
N SER A 59 21.51 0.74 -5.38
CA SER A 59 20.48 0.41 -4.41
C SER A 59 20.87 0.85 -3.01
N VAL A 60 19.86 1.25 -2.25
CA VAL A 60 19.97 1.57 -0.83
C VAL A 60 19.17 0.55 -0.03
N CYS A 61 19.77 0.03 1.03
CA CYS A 61 19.08 -0.89 1.94
C CYS A 61 18.07 -0.10 2.78
N VAL A 62 16.85 -0.60 2.86
CA VAL A 62 15.78 -0.01 3.67
C VAL A 62 15.76 -0.73 5.02
N THR A 63 16.01 0.02 6.08
CA THR A 63 15.88 -0.49 7.45
C THR A 63 14.42 -0.50 7.87
N SER A 64 13.99 -1.58 8.52
CA SER A 64 12.65 -1.64 9.12
C SER A 64 12.56 -0.61 10.25
N PHE A 65 11.62 0.32 10.15
CA PHE A 65 11.32 1.26 11.23
C PHE A 65 10.34 0.60 12.21
N THR A 66 10.73 0.50 13.48
CA THR A 66 9.92 -0.15 14.53
C THR A 66 8.95 0.80 15.23
N GLY A 67 9.04 2.12 14.98
CA GLY A 67 8.29 3.14 15.71
C GLY A 67 6.81 3.25 15.35
N CYS A 68 6.36 2.69 14.23
CA CYS A 68 4.95 2.66 13.87
C CYS A 68 4.60 1.37 13.12
N ARG A 69 3.70 0.57 13.70
CA ARG A 69 3.13 -0.60 13.03
C ARG A 69 2.01 -0.14 12.09
N VAL A 70 2.35 0.07 10.81
CA VAL A 70 1.33 0.16 9.76
C VAL A 70 0.86 -1.26 9.47
N SER A 71 -0.10 -1.74 10.26
CA SER A 71 -0.74 -3.01 9.99
C SER A 71 -1.94 -2.75 9.08
N PRO A 72 -1.99 -3.33 7.87
CA PRO A 72 -3.16 -3.22 7.00
C PRO A 72 -4.43 -3.79 7.64
N VAL A 73 -4.30 -4.59 8.70
CA VAL A 73 -5.40 -5.24 9.43
C VAL A 73 -5.77 -4.48 10.73
N THR A 74 -4.89 -3.62 11.25
CA THR A 74 -5.16 -2.87 12.50
C THR A 74 -5.83 -1.54 12.18
N VAL A 75 -6.88 -1.58 11.35
CA VAL A 75 -7.75 -0.41 11.13
C VAL A 75 -8.66 -0.19 12.33
N LYS A 76 -8.89 -1.20 13.20
CA LYS A 76 -9.83 -1.12 14.34
C LYS A 76 -9.67 0.12 15.23
N HIS A 77 -8.45 0.63 15.43
CA HIS A 77 -8.21 1.81 16.26
C HIS A 77 -8.33 3.15 15.52
N MET A 78 -8.59 3.14 14.21
CA MET A 78 -8.68 4.33 13.36
C MET A 78 -10.04 4.44 12.64
N ILE A 79 -10.97 3.51 12.89
CA ILE A 79 -12.33 3.60 12.34
C ILE A 79 -13.13 4.57 13.21
N ASP A 80 -13.59 5.65 12.58
CA ASP A 80 -14.53 6.60 13.18
C ASP A 80 -15.68 5.84 13.87
N PRO A 81 -16.00 6.17 15.15
CA PRO A 81 -17.12 5.57 15.87
C PRO A 81 -18.43 5.53 15.08
N LEU A 82 -18.64 6.47 14.16
CA LEU A 82 -19.79 6.52 13.26
C LEU A 82 -19.98 5.23 12.44
N TYR A 83 -18.89 4.58 12.01
CA TYR A 83 -18.95 3.40 11.14
C TYR A 83 -18.85 2.08 11.90
N GLN A 84 -18.61 2.10 13.22
CA GLN A 84 -18.53 0.87 14.04
C GLN A 84 -19.80 0.01 13.94
N PRO A 85 -21.03 0.57 14.06
CA PRO A 85 -22.26 -0.24 13.97
C PRO A 85 -22.42 -0.94 12.62
N LEU A 86 -21.93 -0.34 11.54
CA LEU A 86 -21.97 -0.93 10.20
C LEU A 86 -21.03 -2.14 10.10
N LEU A 87 -19.85 -2.04 10.69
CA LEU A 87 -18.85 -3.11 10.65
C LEU A 87 -19.22 -4.27 11.57
N ASP A 88 -19.83 -3.97 12.71
CA ASP A 88 -20.40 -4.98 13.60
C ASP A 88 -21.54 -5.75 12.92
N LYS A 89 -22.31 -5.08 12.05
CA LYS A 89 -23.35 -5.70 11.22
C LYS A 89 -22.76 -6.63 10.14
N TYR A 90 -21.54 -6.37 9.66
CA TYR A 90 -20.89 -7.13 8.59
C TYR A 90 -19.46 -7.55 8.95
N PRO A 91 -19.28 -8.45 9.94
CA PRO A 91 -17.96 -8.82 10.45
C PRO A 91 -17.09 -9.55 9.41
N GLY A 92 -17.71 -10.11 8.37
CA GLY A 92 -17.01 -10.76 7.25
C GLY A 92 -16.13 -9.80 6.43
N ILE A 93 -16.43 -8.49 6.43
CA ILE A 93 -15.65 -7.47 5.71
C ILE A 93 -14.24 -7.32 6.31
N GLN A 94 -14.12 -7.49 7.63
CA GLN A 94 -12.83 -7.40 8.33
C GLN A 94 -12.05 -8.72 8.32
N GLN A 95 -12.60 -9.79 7.75
CA GLN A 95 -12.01 -11.11 7.79
C GLN A 95 -10.92 -11.25 6.71
N THR A 96 -9.65 -11.30 7.13
CA THR A 96 -8.47 -11.36 6.24
C THR A 96 -8.40 -12.64 5.40
N GLN A 97 -9.15 -13.68 5.81
CA GLN A 97 -9.30 -14.92 5.07
C GLN A 97 -10.78 -15.31 5.04
N PRO A 98 -11.38 -15.52 3.86
CA PRO A 98 -12.70 -16.13 3.77
C PRO A 98 -12.59 -17.54 4.35
N LYS A 99 -13.21 -17.80 5.51
CA LYS A 99 -13.47 -19.17 5.94
C LYS A 99 -14.59 -19.71 5.05
N LEU A 100 -14.26 -20.11 3.83
CA LEU A 100 -15.17 -20.89 3.03
C LEU A 100 -15.42 -22.21 3.78
N PRO A 101 -16.68 -22.59 4.04
CA PRO A 101 -16.98 -23.95 4.47
C PRO A 101 -16.34 -24.92 3.48
N CYS A 102 -15.78 -26.03 3.97
CA CYS A 102 -15.42 -27.13 3.10
C CYS A 102 -16.71 -27.62 2.43
N VAL A 103 -16.93 -27.22 1.18
CA VAL A 103 -18.07 -27.67 0.40
C VAL A 103 -17.79 -29.11 -0.01
N THR A 104 -18.53 -30.05 0.56
CA THR A 104 -18.47 -31.48 0.21
C THR A 104 -19.36 -31.83 -0.99
N SER A 105 -19.89 -30.85 -1.71
CA SER A 105 -20.76 -31.10 -2.86
C SER A 105 -19.93 -31.29 -4.14
N ASN A 106 -20.36 -32.23 -4.98
CA ASN A 106 -19.80 -32.47 -6.31
C ASN A 106 -20.31 -31.43 -7.34
N VAL A 107 -20.88 -30.31 -6.88
CA VAL A 107 -21.49 -29.29 -7.74
C VAL A 107 -20.48 -28.18 -7.97
N THR A 108 -20.04 -28.05 -9.22
CA THR A 108 -19.13 -26.98 -9.64
C THR A 108 -19.93 -25.88 -10.34
N HIS A 109 -19.90 -24.66 -9.79
CA HIS A 109 -20.42 -23.48 -10.48
C HIS A 109 -19.34 -22.90 -11.38
N TYR A 110 -19.61 -22.77 -12.68
CA TYR A 110 -18.76 -22.05 -13.61
C TYR A 110 -19.50 -20.80 -14.08
N ILE A 111 -18.76 -19.69 -14.25
CA ILE A 111 -19.27 -18.47 -14.88
C ILE A 111 -18.71 -18.45 -16.29
N THR A 112 -19.58 -18.63 -17.29
CA THR A 112 -19.21 -18.45 -18.69
C THR A 112 -19.02 -16.96 -18.96
N THR A 113 -17.79 -16.55 -19.22
CA THR A 113 -17.50 -15.20 -19.72
C THR A 113 -17.21 -15.30 -21.20
N THR A 114 -18.07 -14.69 -22.03
CA THR A 114 -17.99 -14.71 -23.49
C THR A 114 -17.09 -13.63 -24.07
N VAL A 115 -16.49 -12.80 -23.22
CA VAL A 115 -15.76 -11.60 -23.62
C VAL A 115 -14.30 -11.71 -23.16
N PRO A 116 -13.32 -11.33 -23.99
CA PRO A 116 -11.92 -11.32 -23.59
C PRO A 116 -11.70 -10.42 -22.36
N PRO A 117 -10.79 -10.80 -21.46
CA PRO A 117 -10.48 -10.02 -20.27
C PRO A 117 -9.99 -8.63 -20.67
N VAL A 118 -10.62 -7.61 -20.08
CA VAL A 118 -10.20 -6.23 -20.22
C VAL A 118 -9.00 -6.02 -19.30
N PHE A 119 -7.85 -5.66 -19.87
CA PHE A 119 -6.66 -5.24 -19.15
C PHE A 119 -6.72 -3.74 -18.81
#